data_AF-A0A955N0A8-F1
#
_entry.id   AF-A0A955N0A8-F1
#
_cell.length_a   1.000
_cell.length_b   1.000
_cell.length_c   1.000
_cell.angle_alpha   90.00
_cell.angle_beta   90.00
_cell.angle_gamma   90.00
#
_symmetry.space_group_name_H-M   'P 1'
#
loop_
_entity.id
_entity.type
_entity.pdbx_description
1 polymer ?
#
loop_
_entity_poly.entity_id
_entity_poly.type
_entity_poly.pdbx_seq_one_letter_code
_entity_poly.pdbx_strand_id
1 'polypeptide(L)'
;HCAIVTSNYGEAGAIDLFGPDYNLPKAYSGHNSYWYWGPPETGVDTLITVGVDVDELREVVEDVDVRTVFSPEQPNVGERNVPICVCRNLPLSIQEYWPYAKHYD
;
A
#
# COMPACT_ATOMS: atom_id res chain seq x y z
N HIS A 1 -14.16 3.06 -5.69
CA HIS A 1 -13.71 1.68 -5.41
C HIS A 1 -12.42 1.72 -4.60
N CYS A 2 -12.17 0.73 -3.73
CA CYS A 2 -11.02 0.74 -2.81
C CYS A 2 -10.01 -0.39 -3.13
N ALA A 3 -8.72 -0.10 -3.02
CA ALA A 3 -7.64 -1.09 -3.13
C ALA A 3 -6.64 -0.96 -1.97
N ILE A 4 -5.93 -2.05 -1.65
CA ILE A 4 -4.85 -2.04 -0.64
C ILE A 4 -3.50 -2.06 -1.37
N VAL A 5 -2.64 -1.08 -1.10
CA VAL A 5 -1.30 -0.99 -1.66
C VAL A 5 -0.26 -1.03 -0.53
N THR A 6 0.73 -1.90 -0.62
CA THR A 6 1.76 -2.05 0.42
C THR A 6 3.12 -1.60 -0.06
N SER A 7 3.97 -1.16 0.86
CA SER A 7 5.36 -0.84 0.52
C SER A 7 6.07 -2.12 0.14
N ASN A 8 6.00 -3.18 0.94
CA ASN A 8 6.78 -4.39 0.69
C ASN A 8 5.96 -5.66 0.45
N TYR A 9 6.63 -6.67 -0.12
CA TYR A 9 6.01 -7.96 -0.45
C TYR A 9 5.66 -8.80 0.79
N GLY A 10 6.29 -8.55 1.95
CA GLY A 10 5.97 -9.22 3.21
C GLY A 10 4.61 -8.75 3.74
N GLU A 11 4.38 -7.43 3.73
CA GLU A 11 3.07 -6.84 4.03
C GLU A 11 2.00 -7.31 3.04
N ALA A 12 2.32 -7.29 1.74
CA ALA A 12 1.40 -7.73 0.69
C ALA A 12 1.01 -9.21 0.88
N GLY A 13 2.01 -10.07 1.09
CA GLY A 13 1.82 -11.49 1.33
C GLY A 13 1.06 -11.78 2.62
N ALA A 14 1.25 -10.98 3.67
CA ALA A 14 0.48 -11.11 4.90
C ALA A 14 -1.00 -10.79 4.68
N ILE A 15 -1.32 -9.75 3.92
CA ILE A 15 -2.71 -9.42 3.56
C ILE A 15 -3.30 -10.52 2.66
N ASP A 16 -2.58 -11.00 1.66
CA ASP A 16 -3.08 -12.05 0.78
C ASP A 16 -3.30 -13.39 1.51
N LEU A 17 -2.50 -13.67 2.54
CA LEU A 17 -2.61 -14.89 3.34
C LEU A 17 -3.68 -14.79 4.44
N PHE A 18 -3.68 -13.72 5.23
CA PHE A 18 -4.53 -13.58 6.43
C PHE A 18 -5.77 -12.71 6.19
N GLY A 19 -5.75 -11.83 5.19
CA GLY A 19 -6.85 -10.92 4.86
C GLY A 19 -8.18 -11.59 4.51
N PRO A 20 -8.24 -12.78 3.89
CA PRO A 20 -9.51 -13.46 3.61
C PRO A 20 -10.37 -13.69 4.86
N ASP A 21 -9.76 -13.98 6.01
CA ASP A 21 -10.49 -14.18 7.28
C ASP A 21 -11.16 -12.89 7.80
N TYR A 22 -10.72 -11.73 7.29
CA TYR A 22 -11.26 -10.41 7.60
C TYR A 22 -12.06 -9.80 6.43
N ASN A 23 -12.33 -10.58 5.37
CA ASN A 23 -12.97 -10.12 4.14
C ASN A 23 -12.21 -8.96 3.44
N LEU A 24 -10.88 -8.94 3.57
CA LEU A 24 -10.06 -7.96 2.87
C LEU A 24 -9.86 -8.37 1.41
N PRO A 25 -9.79 -7.38 0.48
CA PRO A 25 -9.33 -7.65 -0.86
C PRO A 25 -7.85 -8.03 -0.85
N LYS A 26 -7.36 -8.56 -1.99
CA LYS A 26 -5.94 -8.77 -2.20
C LYS A 26 -5.15 -7.45 -2.15
N ALA A 27 -3.90 -7.56 -1.74
CA ALA A 27 -2.94 -6.48 -1.76
C ALA A 27 -2.29 -6.33 -3.14
N TYR A 28 -1.81 -5.11 -3.40
CA TYR A 28 -0.97 -4.77 -4.53
C TYR A 28 0.33 -4.19 -3.99
N SER A 29 1.45 -4.49 -4.64
CA SER A 29 2.75 -3.95 -4.21
C SER A 29 3.67 -3.75 -5.41
N GLY A 30 4.45 -2.69 -5.36
CA GLY A 30 5.52 -2.42 -6.31
C GLY A 30 6.82 -3.17 -6.00
N HIS A 31 6.90 -3.89 -4.88
CA HIS A 31 8.13 -4.52 -4.43
C HIS A 31 8.40 -5.84 -5.16
N ASN A 32 9.61 -5.98 -5.71
CA ASN A 32 10.15 -7.22 -6.27
C ASN A 32 9.22 -7.79 -7.35
N SER A 33 8.89 -9.08 -7.24
CA SER A 33 8.07 -9.78 -8.21
C SER A 33 6.58 -9.46 -8.10
N TYR A 34 6.14 -8.87 -6.99
CA TYR A 34 4.73 -8.51 -6.77
C TYR A 34 4.25 -7.51 -7.83
N TRP A 35 5.14 -6.61 -8.27
CA TRP A 35 4.86 -5.63 -9.33
C TRP A 35 4.38 -6.26 -10.64
N TYR A 36 4.83 -7.48 -10.96
CA TYR A 36 4.43 -8.16 -12.21
C TYR A 36 2.98 -8.62 -12.22
N TRP A 37 2.28 -8.63 -11.08
CA TRP A 37 0.85 -8.91 -11.03
C TRP A 37 -0.03 -7.73 -11.47
N GLY A 38 0.58 -6.56 -11.69
CA GLY A 38 -0.09 -5.41 -12.27
C GLY A 38 -0.82 -4.53 -11.25
N PRO A 39 -1.33 -3.37 -11.70
CA PRO A 39 -2.00 -2.42 -10.83
C PRO A 39 -3.36 -2.94 -10.35
N PRO A 40 -3.97 -2.26 -9.36
CA PRO A 40 -5.39 -2.38 -9.11
C PRO A 40 -6.24 -2.16 -10.36
N GLU A 41 -7.51 -2.57 -10.30
CA GLU A 41 -8.47 -2.34 -11.37
C GLU A 41 -8.70 -0.84 -11.63
N THR A 42 -9.24 -0.50 -12.80
CA THR A 42 -9.59 0.88 -13.14
C THR A 42 -10.76 1.35 -12.26
N GLY A 43 -10.84 2.67 -12.00
CA GLY A 43 -11.92 3.25 -11.18
C GLY A 43 -11.71 3.14 -9.66
N VAL A 44 -10.52 2.72 -9.22
CA VAL A 44 -10.09 2.90 -7.83
C VAL A 44 -9.92 4.39 -7.54
N ASP A 45 -10.64 4.88 -6.54
CA ASP A 45 -10.68 6.29 -6.10
C ASP A 45 -10.17 6.46 -4.66
N THR A 46 -9.97 5.34 -3.95
CA THR A 46 -9.51 5.28 -2.58
C THR A 46 -8.42 4.21 -2.47
N LEU A 47 -7.28 4.55 -1.89
CA LEU A 47 -6.25 3.57 -1.53
C LEU A 47 -6.17 3.45 -0.01
N ILE A 48 -6.03 2.23 0.48
CA ILE A 48 -5.51 1.96 1.81
C ILE A 48 -4.04 1.61 1.61
N THR A 49 -3.14 2.43 2.12
CA THR A 49 -1.70 2.15 2.02
C THR A 49 -1.18 1.55 3.32
N VAL A 50 -0.24 0.62 3.21
CA VAL A 50 0.47 0.01 4.34
C VAL A 50 1.96 0.19 4.10
N GLY A 51 2.67 0.79 5.04
CA GLY A 51 4.12 0.91 4.99
C GLY A 51 4.68 1.92 3.99
N VAL A 52 3.85 2.48 3.10
CA VAL A 52 4.28 3.50 2.13
C VAL A 52 4.57 4.80 2.86
N ASP A 53 5.70 5.43 2.54
CA ASP A 53 6.12 6.67 3.19
C ASP A 53 5.07 7.78 3.02
N VAL A 54 4.77 8.49 4.11
CA VAL A 54 3.68 9.47 4.13
C VAL A 54 4.04 10.72 3.31
N ASP A 55 5.31 11.09 3.26
CA ASP A 55 5.74 12.26 2.51
C ASP A 55 5.76 11.93 1.01
N GLU A 56 6.19 10.73 0.61
CA GLU A 56 6.02 10.23 -0.77
C GLU A 56 4.54 10.23 -1.20
N LEU A 57 3.62 9.79 -0.32
CA LEU A 57 2.19 9.81 -0.60
C LEU A 57 1.66 11.24 -0.82
N ARG A 58 2.15 12.22 -0.06
CA ARG A 58 1.72 13.62 -0.17
C ARG A 58 2.24 14.31 -1.43
N GLU A 59 3.31 13.79 -2.03
CA GLU A 59 3.78 14.28 -3.33
C GLU A 59 2.85 13.87 -4.49
N VAL A 60 2.11 12.77 -4.33
CA VAL A 60 1.34 12.17 -5.41
C VAL A 60 -0.17 12.06 -5.15
N VAL A 61 -0.65 12.25 -3.92
CA VAL A 61 -2.07 12.22 -3.57
C VAL A 61 -2.47 13.49 -2.81
N GLU A 62 -3.65 14.05 -3.13
CA GLU A 62 -4.13 15.29 -2.52
C GLU A 62 -4.63 15.12 -1.08
N ASP A 63 -5.31 14.01 -0.78
CA ASP A 63 -5.85 13.71 0.55
C ASP A 63 -5.18 12.46 1.11
N VAL A 64 -4.29 12.64 2.09
CA VAL A 64 -3.60 11.58 2.83
C VAL A 64 -3.98 11.64 4.30
N ASP A 65 -4.80 10.68 4.73
CA ASP A 65 -5.31 10.54 6.09
C ASP A 65 -4.59 9.37 6.80
N VAL A 66 -3.60 9.69 7.64
CA VAL A 66 -2.86 8.69 8.44
C VAL A 66 -3.77 8.14 9.54
N ARG A 67 -4.23 6.90 9.39
CA ARG A 67 -5.16 6.27 10.33
C ARG A 67 -4.48 5.74 11.57
N THR A 68 -3.29 5.17 11.39
CA THR A 68 -2.47 4.69 12.49
C THR A 68 -1.04 4.49 12.01
N VAL A 69 -0.12 4.29 12.96
CA VAL A 69 1.24 3.85 12.70
C VAL A 69 1.47 2.59 13.53
N PHE A 70 1.72 1.48 12.87
CA PHE A 70 2.00 0.21 13.52
C PHE A 70 3.49 0.12 13.87
N SER A 71 3.76 -0.18 15.13
CA SER A 71 5.10 -0.44 15.64
C SER A 71 5.07 -1.58 16.65
N PRO A 72 5.71 -2.73 16.38
CA PRO A 72 5.78 -3.83 17.32
C PRO A 72 6.63 -3.46 18.55
N GLU A 73 6.24 -3.98 19.71
CA GLU A 73 6.97 -3.79 20.97
C GLU A 73 8.31 -4.52 20.97
N GLN A 74 8.41 -5.61 20.22
CA GLN A 74 9.61 -6.44 20.18
C GLN A 74 10.79 -5.68 19.57
N PRO A 75 11.96 -5.65 20.23
CA PRO A 75 13.16 -5.07 19.65
C PRO A 75 13.65 -5.94 18.48
N ASN A 76 14.23 -5.30 17.47
CA ASN A 76 14.85 -5.93 16.28
C ASN A 76 13.88 -6.55 15.26
N VAL A 77 12.62 -6.12 15.23
CA VAL A 77 11.74 -6.36 14.06
C VAL A 77 12.01 -5.26 13.03
N GLY A 78 12.10 -5.62 11.74
CA GLY A 78 12.31 -4.66 10.65
C GLY A 78 11.12 -3.72 10.45
N GLU A 79 9.92 -4.29 10.51
CA GLU A 79 8.64 -3.63 10.29
C GLU A 79 8.26 -2.81 11.51
N ARG A 80 8.76 -1.58 11.55
CA ARG A 80 8.51 -0.60 12.60
C ARG A 80 8.10 0.71 11.96
N ASN A 81 7.26 1.46 12.68
CA ASN A 81 6.73 2.73 12.22
C ASN A 81 6.04 2.62 10.86
N VAL A 82 5.28 1.54 10.65
CA VAL A 82 4.56 1.24 9.42
C VAL A 82 3.29 2.09 9.39
N PRO A 83 3.22 3.17 8.59
CA PRO A 83 2.00 3.96 8.48
C PRO A 83 0.91 3.16 7.78
N ILE A 84 -0.33 3.32 8.25
CA ILE A 84 -1.52 2.86 7.54
C ILE A 84 -2.33 4.11 7.21
N CYS A 85 -2.44 4.43 5.92
CA CYS A 85 -3.12 5.64 5.46
C CYS A 85 -4.35 5.30 4.62
N VAL A 86 -5.31 6.22 4.62
CA VAL A 86 -6.38 6.25 3.62
C VAL A 86 -6.11 7.44 2.70
N CYS A 87 -5.92 7.15 1.42
CA CYS A 87 -5.58 8.11 0.39
C CYS A 87 -6.77 8.29 -0.56
N ARG A 88 -7.16 9.54 -0.84
CA ARG A 88 -8.29 9.88 -1.73
C ARG A 88 -7.88 11.01 -2.68
N ASN A 89 -8.72 11.26 -3.69
CA ASN A 89 -8.49 12.29 -4.70
C ASN A 89 -7.14 12.08 -5.40
N LEU A 90 -6.96 10.90 -5.99
CA LEU A 90 -5.76 10.60 -6.78
C LEU A 90 -5.75 11.48 -8.05
N PRO A 91 -4.73 12.34 -8.24
CA PRO A 91 -4.63 13.21 -9.42
C PRO A 91 -4.48 12.43 -10.73
N LEU A 92 -3.79 11.29 -10.69
CA LEU A 92 -3.67 10.35 -11.79
C LEU A 92 -4.34 9.02 -11.41
N SER A 93 -4.71 8.24 -12.43
CA SER A 93 -5.17 6.88 -12.19
C SER A 93 -4.05 6.01 -11.61
N ILE A 94 -4.41 4.98 -10.84
CA ILE A 94 -3.42 4.05 -10.31
C ILE A 94 -2.65 3.31 -11.41
N GLN A 95 -3.25 3.17 -12.60
CA GLN A 95 -2.59 2.62 -13.78
C GLN A 95 -1.45 3.52 -14.28
N GLU A 96 -1.60 4.84 -14.16
CA GLU A 96 -0.56 5.82 -14.53
C GLU A 96 0.60 5.85 -13.52
N TYR A 97 0.32 5.60 -12.24
CA TYR A 97 1.36 5.51 -11.21
C TYR A 97 2.15 4.19 -11.25
N TRP A 98 1.52 3.10 -11.69
CA TRP A 98 2.10 1.76 -11.59
C TRP A 98 3.51 1.58 -12.20
N PRO A 99 3.85 2.15 -13.37
CA PRO A 99 5.20 2.06 -13.92
C PRO A 99 6.29 2.62 -13.00
N TYR A 100 5.94 3.57 -12.13
CA TYR A 100 6.85 4.21 -11.18
C TYR A 100 6.88 3.52 -9.82
N ALA A 101 5.92 2.64 -9.54
CA ALA A 101 5.83 1.96 -8.24
C ALA A 101 6.90 0.87 -8.05
N LYS A 102 7.60 0.43 -9.10
CA LYS A 102 8.52 -0.71 -9.02
C LYS A 102 9.78 -0.40 -8.20
N HIS A 103 10.05 -1.21 -7.19
CA HIS A 103 11.25 -1.09 -6.33
C HIS A 103 11.67 -2.46 -5.77
N TYR A 104 12.83 -2.53 -5.10
CA TYR A 104 13.47 -3.78 -4.64
C TYR A 104 13.92 -3.75 -3.17
N ASP A 105 13.56 -2.68 -2.46
CA ASP A 105 14.18 -2.28 -1.20
C ASP A 105 13.33 -2.67 0.02
#